data_AF-A0A519QWQ5-F1
#
_entry.id   AF-A0A519QWQ5-F1
#
_cell.length_a   1.000
_cell.length_b   1.000
_cell.length_c   1.000
_cell.angle_alpha   90.00
_cell.angle_beta   90.00
_cell.angle_gamma   90.00
#
_symmetry.space_group_name_H-M   'P 1'
#
loop_
_entity.id
_entity.type
_entity.pdbx_description
1 polymer ?
#
loop_
_entity_poly.entity_id
_entity_poly.type
_entity_poly.pdbx_seq_one_letter_code
_entity_poly.pdbx_strand_id
1 'polypeptide(L)'
;MKKYTANYTYTNPNFVIQNLVTNQTNIDLLPILYVTKNILQRGFPTTLSKYLQSELGEIHKLDNFEERLLFATNQTPTWKHTIKGDKERNYYPAKDFFENIIPNEFGEFSFIQSLLIPEIEINEITGQNDRNFINQQVDFYLPQAKLVIEIDGQQHKLDEVTRVSDSTRDNYLSDKGIATVRISTRELQNGTYTEKIETIKKHLERYKKLLNFYKNACEKIEKNQMSEEEIKTKLLPTAIIRFQVLLIELLTQKYLTFNEDWNFNILSHENLPDFAELAINDLLIWIDKLWQLKNKQEIKKPNFNIKITNDKKKFQPTTKAINIDFSLFKRYTDENKLSEDVIFVRTDYFDIVKDKNYFRVSTTEPINYKVTDEDKPILEFFLDNIFDKSSFREGQFPIISNALNRKDTIGLLPTGGGKSLCYQLPCLLQPSINFVVCPIKSLMYDQNDNLVKTLVTNVSFITSDLEADQKREIETNFEQGRYLFVWISPEKFQIPSFRDKISAIVANFSIAYA
;
A
#
# COMPACT_ATOMS: atom_id res chain seq x y z
N MET A 1 -1.21 3.08 13.60
CA MET A 1 -0.50 2.44 12.47
C MET A 1 -1.18 2.86 11.18
N LYS A 2 -0.44 3.29 10.16
CA LYS A 2 -0.98 3.58 8.82
C LYS A 2 -0.53 2.49 7.84
N LYS A 3 -1.37 2.15 6.86
CA LYS A 3 -1.12 1.09 5.86
C LYS A 3 -1.06 1.67 4.46
N TYR A 4 -0.19 1.13 3.63
CA TYR A 4 0.07 1.63 2.28
C TYR A 4 0.24 0.48 1.29
N THR A 5 -0.07 0.77 0.03
CA THR A 5 0.23 -0.10 -1.12
C THR A 5 1.07 0.71 -2.10
N ALA A 6 2.32 0.33 -2.30
CA ALA A 6 3.20 0.95 -3.28
C ALA A 6 4.30 -0.04 -3.68
N ASN A 7 4.61 -0.13 -4.97
CA ASN A 7 5.74 -0.92 -5.41
C ASN A 7 6.30 -0.44 -6.75
N TYR A 8 7.59 -0.67 -7.00
CA TYR A 8 8.20 -0.53 -8.34
C TYR A 8 8.41 -1.88 -9.04
N THR A 9 8.23 -2.98 -8.33
CA THR A 9 8.47 -4.35 -8.83
C THR A 9 7.48 -5.34 -8.22
N TYR A 10 7.52 -6.60 -8.62
CA TYR A 10 6.60 -7.64 -8.12
C TYR A 10 7.08 -8.29 -6.80
N THR A 11 7.25 -7.48 -5.76
CA THR A 11 7.45 -7.94 -4.37
C THR A 11 6.17 -7.70 -3.53
N ASN A 12 6.26 -7.78 -2.20
CA ASN A 12 5.16 -7.42 -1.29
C ASN A 12 4.84 -5.92 -1.40
N PRO A 13 3.69 -5.53 -1.99
CA PRO A 13 3.38 -4.12 -2.21
C PRO A 13 2.81 -3.44 -0.96
N ASN A 14 2.30 -4.23 -0.01
CA ASN A 14 1.68 -3.74 1.20
C ASN A 14 2.67 -3.64 2.35
N PHE A 15 2.66 -2.49 3.01
CA PHE A 15 3.52 -2.20 4.14
C PHE A 15 2.83 -1.24 5.12
N VAL A 16 3.37 -1.16 6.32
CA VAL A 16 2.84 -0.32 7.38
C VAL A 16 3.90 0.62 7.91
N ILE A 17 3.44 1.77 8.39
CA ILE A 17 4.23 2.73 9.15
C ILE A 17 3.61 2.84 10.55
N GLN A 18 4.38 2.49 11.58
CA GLN A 18 3.98 2.62 13.00
C GLN A 18 4.73 3.78 13.67
N ASN A 19 4.17 4.29 14.77
CA ASN A 19 4.70 5.42 15.55
C ASN A 19 4.82 6.77 14.83
N LEU A 20 4.18 6.92 13.67
CA LEU A 20 3.95 8.23 13.08
C LEU A 20 2.73 8.87 13.74
N VAL A 21 2.95 9.93 14.54
CA VAL A 21 1.88 10.69 15.20
C VAL A 21 1.32 11.72 14.24
N THR A 22 0.01 11.94 14.28
CA THR A 22 -0.63 13.00 13.50
C THR A 22 -0.31 14.35 14.14
N ASN A 23 0.39 15.21 13.39
CA ASN A 23 0.81 16.55 13.80
C ASN A 23 0.09 17.63 12.99
N GLN A 24 0.47 18.91 13.15
CA GLN A 24 -0.03 19.97 12.28
C GLN A 24 0.36 19.73 10.82
N THR A 25 -0.62 19.73 9.93
CA THR A 25 -0.41 19.54 8.50
C THR A 25 0.34 20.72 7.86
N ASN A 26 1.29 20.44 6.97
CA ASN A 26 1.98 21.48 6.18
C ASN A 26 1.09 21.97 5.02
N ILE A 27 0.23 22.96 5.28
CA ILE A 27 -0.82 23.41 4.36
C ILE A 27 -0.26 23.88 3.00
N ASP A 28 0.87 24.60 2.98
CA ASP A 28 1.39 25.21 1.74
C ASP A 28 1.99 24.19 0.77
N LEU A 29 2.62 23.13 1.31
CA LEU A 29 3.24 22.07 0.53
C LEU A 29 2.27 20.90 0.27
N LEU A 30 1.18 20.80 1.03
CA LEU A 30 0.26 19.66 1.01
C LEU A 30 -0.24 19.27 -0.39
N PRO A 31 -0.70 20.22 -1.24
CA PRO A 31 -1.21 19.87 -2.56
C PRO A 31 -0.13 19.22 -3.44
N ILE A 32 1.12 19.70 -3.34
CA ILE A 32 2.26 19.15 -4.07
C ILE A 32 2.60 17.75 -3.56
N LEU A 33 2.68 17.56 -2.24
CA LEU A 33 2.95 16.25 -1.65
C LEU A 33 1.90 15.20 -2.04
N TYR A 34 0.63 15.59 -2.10
CA TYR A 34 -0.45 14.70 -2.47
C TYR A 34 -0.41 14.31 -3.94
N VAL A 35 -0.11 15.26 -4.85
CA VAL A 35 0.15 14.94 -6.26
C VAL A 35 1.34 13.98 -6.37
N THR A 36 2.47 14.26 -5.71
CA THR A 36 3.64 13.38 -5.72
C THR A 36 3.29 11.97 -5.22
N LYS A 37 2.57 11.87 -4.09
CA LYS A 37 2.13 10.59 -3.52
C LYS A 37 1.24 9.81 -4.47
N ASN A 38 0.26 10.47 -5.08
CA ASN A 38 -0.65 9.86 -6.04
C ASN A 38 0.11 9.34 -7.28
N ILE A 39 1.11 10.07 -7.76
CA ILE A 39 1.99 9.63 -8.86
C ILE A 39 2.83 8.43 -8.44
N LEU A 40 3.49 8.47 -7.29
CA LEU A 40 4.31 7.33 -6.80
C LEU A 40 3.47 6.07 -6.58
N GLN A 41 2.20 6.22 -6.23
CA GLN A 41 1.27 5.11 -6.02
C GLN A 41 0.31 4.91 -7.19
N ARG A 42 0.66 5.36 -8.42
CA ARG A 42 -0.22 5.23 -9.61
C ARG A 42 -0.44 3.78 -10.06
N GLY A 43 0.44 2.89 -9.63
CA GLY A 43 0.33 1.45 -9.79
C GLY A 43 1.19 0.71 -8.77
N PHE A 44 1.10 -0.61 -8.75
CA PHE A 44 1.96 -1.50 -7.97
C PHE A 44 2.10 -2.84 -8.75
N PRO A 45 3.22 -3.08 -9.45
CA PRO A 45 4.32 -2.14 -9.62
C PRO A 45 3.90 -0.89 -10.42
N THR A 46 4.65 0.19 -10.26
CA THR A 46 4.71 1.31 -11.19
C THR A 46 6.12 1.47 -11.73
N THR A 47 6.35 2.35 -12.73
CA THR A 47 7.68 2.55 -13.30
C THR A 47 8.57 3.41 -12.39
N LEU A 48 9.86 3.08 -12.34
CA LEU A 48 10.91 3.96 -11.80
C LEU A 48 10.89 5.30 -12.56
N SER A 49 11.24 6.39 -11.88
CA SER A 49 11.50 7.66 -12.56
C SER A 49 12.71 7.54 -13.50
N LYS A 50 12.89 8.50 -14.42
CA LYS A 50 14.06 8.56 -15.30
C LYS A 50 15.37 8.72 -14.53
N TYR A 51 15.34 9.40 -13.38
CA TYR A 51 16.48 9.46 -12.47
C TYR A 51 16.79 8.08 -11.87
N LEU A 52 15.81 7.38 -11.30
CA LEU A 52 16.05 6.04 -10.76
C LEU A 52 16.41 5.02 -11.84
N GLN A 53 15.92 5.19 -13.07
CA GLN A 53 16.34 4.39 -14.22
C GLN A 53 17.80 4.64 -14.61
N SER A 54 18.34 5.86 -14.45
CA SER A 54 19.77 6.10 -14.70
C SER A 54 20.66 5.41 -13.66
N GLU A 55 20.19 5.30 -12.42
CA GLU A 55 20.92 4.65 -11.33
C GLU A 55 20.78 3.12 -11.34
N LEU A 56 19.57 2.61 -11.60
CA LEU A 56 19.23 1.19 -11.43
C LEU A 56 19.03 0.44 -12.75
N GLY A 57 18.91 1.16 -13.87
CA GLY A 57 18.47 0.61 -15.16
C GLY A 57 16.94 0.55 -15.31
N GLU A 58 16.50 0.24 -16.52
CA GLU A 58 15.08 0.11 -16.86
C GLU A 58 14.53 -1.26 -16.43
N ILE A 59 14.41 -1.49 -15.12
CA ILE A 59 14.03 -2.80 -14.56
C ILE A 59 12.70 -3.36 -15.09
N HIS A 60 11.79 -2.48 -15.53
CA HIS A 60 10.48 -2.83 -16.08
C HIS A 60 10.55 -3.41 -17.50
N LYS A 61 11.72 -3.35 -18.16
CA LYS A 61 11.98 -3.93 -19.48
C LYS A 61 12.77 -5.24 -19.42
N LEU A 62 13.14 -5.70 -18.23
CA LEU A 62 13.86 -6.97 -18.05
C LEU A 62 12.91 -8.16 -18.16
N ASP A 63 13.39 -9.28 -18.71
CA ASP A 63 12.59 -10.50 -18.90
C ASP A 63 12.04 -11.06 -17.57
N ASN A 64 12.79 -10.90 -16.48
CA ASN A 64 12.41 -11.33 -15.14
C ASN A 64 11.58 -10.28 -14.36
N PHE A 65 11.11 -9.20 -15.00
CA PHE A 65 10.39 -8.14 -14.30
C PHE A 65 9.15 -8.68 -13.56
N GLU A 66 8.37 -9.56 -14.21
CA GLU A 66 7.15 -10.15 -13.65
C GLU A 66 7.39 -11.25 -12.61
N GLU A 67 8.64 -11.71 -12.46
CA GLU A 67 8.98 -12.72 -11.44
C GLU A 67 8.77 -12.15 -10.03
N ARG A 68 8.10 -12.95 -9.19
CA ARG A 68 7.76 -12.54 -7.82
C ARG A 68 8.86 -12.88 -6.85
N LEU A 69 9.18 -11.93 -5.97
CA LEU A 69 10.04 -12.16 -4.81
C LEU A 69 9.29 -11.76 -3.53
N LEU A 70 8.96 -12.74 -2.69
CA LEU A 70 8.25 -12.51 -1.45
C LEU A 70 9.22 -12.23 -0.30
N PHE A 71 8.82 -11.35 0.62
CA PHE A 71 9.54 -10.99 1.84
C PHE A 71 9.00 -11.81 3.02
N ALA A 72 9.34 -13.10 3.04
CA ALA A 72 8.94 -14.03 4.09
C ALA A 72 10.19 -14.56 4.80
N THR A 73 10.11 -14.74 6.11
CA THR A 73 11.20 -15.30 6.95
C THR A 73 10.61 -16.30 7.95
N ASN A 74 11.42 -17.19 8.52
CA ASN A 74 11.02 -18.03 9.66
C ASN A 74 11.37 -17.35 11.01
N GLN A 75 11.73 -16.06 11.00
CA GLN A 75 11.92 -15.32 12.24
C GLN A 75 10.59 -15.25 13.00
N THR A 76 10.60 -15.75 14.23
CA THR A 76 9.43 -15.69 15.11
C THR A 76 9.05 -14.23 15.38
N PRO A 77 7.84 -13.78 14.98
CA PRO A 77 7.36 -12.45 15.29
C PRO A 77 7.30 -12.25 16.80
N THR A 78 7.84 -11.12 17.28
CA THR A 78 7.84 -10.81 18.71
C THR A 78 6.58 -10.06 19.08
N TRP A 79 5.63 -10.73 19.73
CA TRP A 79 4.42 -10.13 20.30
C TRP A 79 4.52 -10.05 21.82
N LYS A 80 4.63 -8.84 22.39
CA LYS A 80 4.83 -8.62 23.84
C LYS A 80 3.53 -8.43 24.62
N HIS A 81 2.52 -7.86 23.97
CA HIS A 81 1.31 -7.35 24.59
C HIS A 81 0.03 -7.69 23.81
N THR A 82 0.13 -8.00 22.51
CA THR A 82 -1.03 -8.29 21.66
C THR A 82 -1.66 -9.61 22.02
N ILE A 83 -0.90 -10.71 22.04
CA ILE A 83 -1.42 -12.04 22.39
C ILE A 83 -1.80 -12.04 23.88
N LYS A 84 -3.11 -12.12 24.16
CA LYS A 84 -3.64 -12.00 25.53
C LYS A 84 -3.43 -13.30 26.33
N GLY A 85 -3.61 -13.17 27.64
CA GLY A 85 -3.64 -14.29 28.59
C GLY A 85 -3.81 -13.78 30.01
N ASP A 86 -3.86 -14.72 30.96
CA ASP A 86 -4.00 -14.41 32.38
C ASP A 86 -2.60 -14.16 32.99
N LYS A 87 -2.29 -12.88 33.19
CA LYS A 87 -1.04 -12.42 33.80
C LYS A 87 -0.87 -12.91 35.24
N GLU A 88 -1.94 -12.97 36.02
CA GLU A 88 -1.89 -13.33 37.44
C GLU A 88 -1.60 -14.82 37.62
N ARG A 89 -2.15 -15.65 36.73
CA ARG A 89 -1.96 -17.11 36.74
C ARG A 89 -0.83 -17.59 35.84
N ASN A 90 -0.11 -16.68 35.19
CA ASN A 90 0.90 -16.98 34.18
C ASN A 90 0.39 -17.98 33.10
N TYR A 91 -0.83 -17.77 32.62
CA TYR A 91 -1.53 -18.71 31.76
C TYR A 91 -1.87 -18.07 30.41
N TYR A 92 -1.14 -18.46 29.36
CA TYR A 92 -1.22 -17.87 28.02
C TYR A 92 -1.40 -18.95 26.94
N PRO A 93 -2.57 -19.60 26.84
CA PRO A 93 -2.78 -20.72 25.92
C PRO A 93 -2.58 -20.35 24.45
N ALA A 94 -3.04 -19.16 24.02
CA ALA A 94 -2.82 -18.69 22.65
C ALA A 94 -1.34 -18.44 22.36
N LYS A 95 -0.60 -17.89 23.34
CA LYS A 95 0.84 -17.68 23.20
C LYS A 95 1.61 -18.98 23.16
N ASP A 96 1.25 -19.96 23.99
CA ASP A 96 1.83 -21.30 23.98
C ASP A 96 1.59 -22.01 22.64
N PHE A 97 0.37 -21.91 22.11
CA PHE A 97 0.06 -22.39 20.78
C PHE A 97 0.97 -21.75 19.72
N PHE A 98 1.11 -20.43 19.76
CA PHE A 98 1.92 -19.68 18.79
C PHE A 98 3.42 -19.99 18.91
N GLU A 99 4.00 -19.92 20.11
CA GLU A 99 5.45 -19.98 20.34
C GLU A 99 5.98 -21.42 20.43
N ASN A 100 5.17 -22.39 20.89
CA ASN A 100 5.63 -23.76 21.15
C ASN A 100 4.95 -24.78 20.23
N ILE A 101 3.63 -24.72 20.02
CA ILE A 101 2.93 -25.76 19.25
C ILE A 101 3.21 -25.61 17.75
N ILE A 102 3.09 -24.41 17.18
CA ILE A 102 3.32 -24.21 15.73
C ILE A 102 4.73 -24.68 15.31
N PRO A 103 5.83 -24.23 15.96
CA PRO A 103 7.16 -24.63 15.53
C PRO A 103 7.43 -26.15 15.64
N ASN A 104 6.83 -26.82 16.63
CA ASN A 104 7.12 -28.22 16.92
C ASN A 104 6.19 -29.22 16.19
N GLU A 105 4.92 -28.88 16.02
CA GLU A 105 3.89 -29.83 15.55
C GLU A 105 3.50 -29.66 14.08
N PHE A 106 3.79 -28.51 13.45
CA PHE A 106 3.34 -28.21 12.09
C PHE A 106 4.28 -28.76 10.99
N GLY A 107 5.43 -29.30 11.35
CA GLY A 107 6.37 -29.90 10.41
C GLY A 107 6.79 -28.92 9.30
N GLU A 108 6.54 -29.27 8.04
CA GLU A 108 6.92 -28.41 6.90
C GLU A 108 6.17 -27.08 6.82
N PHE A 109 5.09 -26.92 7.59
CA PHE A 109 4.28 -25.70 7.66
C PHE A 109 4.66 -24.79 8.85
N SER A 110 5.69 -25.10 9.63
CA SER A 110 6.10 -24.29 10.79
C SER A 110 6.38 -22.83 10.42
N PHE A 111 6.84 -22.55 9.20
CA PHE A 111 7.09 -21.20 8.70
C PHE A 111 5.86 -20.27 8.70
N ILE A 112 4.64 -20.81 8.72
CA ILE A 112 3.43 -19.97 8.77
C ILE A 112 3.34 -19.15 10.05
N GLN A 113 4.09 -19.50 11.11
CA GLN A 113 4.18 -18.74 12.35
C GLN A 113 4.49 -17.26 12.06
N SER A 114 5.35 -16.97 11.08
CA SER A 114 5.71 -15.60 10.72
C SER A 114 4.64 -14.86 9.90
N LEU A 115 3.63 -15.58 9.43
CA LEU A 115 2.54 -15.09 8.57
C LEU A 115 1.21 -14.95 9.32
N LEU A 116 1.15 -15.39 10.59
CA LEU A 116 -0.04 -15.28 11.42
C LEU A 116 -0.13 -13.90 12.07
N ILE A 117 -1.33 -13.33 12.00
CA ILE A 117 -1.70 -12.09 12.69
C ILE A 117 -2.49 -12.46 13.94
N PRO A 118 -2.00 -12.16 15.15
CA PRO A 118 -2.76 -12.37 16.36
C PRO A 118 -3.80 -11.27 16.58
N GLU A 119 -4.92 -11.63 17.21
CA GLU A 119 -5.89 -10.70 17.83
C GLU A 119 -6.41 -9.64 16.84
N ILE A 120 -6.61 -10.05 15.59
CA ILE A 120 -7.07 -9.18 14.50
C ILE A 120 -8.59 -9.10 14.47
N GLU A 121 -9.12 -7.91 14.16
CA GLU A 121 -10.56 -7.70 14.06
C GLU A 121 -11.17 -8.36 12.82
N ILE A 122 -12.40 -8.88 12.97
CA ILE A 122 -13.16 -9.50 11.88
C ILE A 122 -13.41 -8.50 10.74
N ASN A 123 -13.77 -7.26 11.06
CA ASN A 123 -13.96 -6.20 10.06
C ASN A 123 -12.65 -5.88 9.32
N GLU A 124 -11.51 -5.99 10.00
CA GLU A 124 -10.23 -5.88 9.35
C GLU A 124 -10.01 -7.07 8.40
N ILE A 125 -10.23 -8.31 8.85
CA ILE A 125 -10.09 -9.51 7.99
C ILE A 125 -10.93 -9.37 6.71
N THR A 126 -12.20 -9.00 6.83
CA THR A 126 -13.13 -8.96 5.69
C THR A 126 -13.04 -7.68 4.86
N GLY A 127 -12.43 -6.62 5.39
CA GLY A 127 -12.40 -5.30 4.76
C GLY A 127 -13.76 -4.61 4.70
N GLN A 128 -14.73 -5.07 5.51
CA GLN A 128 -16.08 -4.51 5.61
C GLN A 128 -16.27 -3.85 6.97
N ASN A 129 -17.07 -2.78 7.02
CA ASN A 129 -17.45 -2.11 8.26
C ASN A 129 -18.82 -2.62 8.73
N ASP A 130 -18.90 -3.88 9.14
CA ASP A 130 -20.11 -4.45 9.70
C ASP A 130 -20.24 -4.04 11.18
N ARG A 131 -21.37 -3.44 11.53
CA ARG A 131 -21.61 -2.92 12.88
C ARG A 131 -21.69 -4.03 13.94
N ASN A 132 -22.08 -5.24 13.54
CA ASN A 132 -22.18 -6.38 14.46
C ASN A 132 -20.80 -6.87 14.91
N PHE A 133 -19.76 -6.63 14.10
CA PHE A 133 -18.41 -7.14 14.36
C PHE A 133 -17.43 -6.06 14.81
N ILE A 134 -17.91 -4.88 15.23
CA ILE A 134 -17.08 -3.85 15.84
C ILE A 134 -16.43 -4.41 17.11
N ASN A 135 -15.10 -4.24 17.24
CA ASN A 135 -14.29 -4.76 18.34
C ASN A 135 -14.31 -6.30 18.50
N GLN A 136 -14.84 -7.05 17.54
CA GLN A 136 -14.80 -8.51 17.55
C GLN A 136 -13.48 -8.97 16.90
N GLN A 137 -12.64 -9.66 17.68
CA GLN A 137 -11.32 -10.14 17.27
C GLN A 137 -11.29 -11.67 17.23
N VAL A 138 -10.44 -12.23 16.38
CA VAL A 138 -10.07 -13.66 16.39
C VAL A 138 -8.67 -13.81 16.95
N ASP A 139 -8.35 -14.97 17.55
CA ASP A 139 -7.05 -15.18 18.16
C ASP A 139 -5.91 -15.17 17.14
N PHE A 140 -6.06 -15.86 16.00
CA PHE A 140 -5.09 -15.82 14.92
C PHE A 140 -5.75 -15.87 13.53
N TYR A 141 -5.15 -15.16 12.58
CA TYR A 141 -5.53 -15.20 11.17
C TYR A 141 -4.31 -15.39 10.26
N LEU A 142 -4.42 -16.30 9.28
CA LEU A 142 -3.47 -16.52 8.20
C LEU A 142 -4.10 -16.06 6.87
N PRO A 143 -3.78 -14.84 6.39
CA PRO A 143 -4.34 -14.33 5.13
C PRO A 143 -4.12 -15.25 3.94
N GLN A 144 -2.90 -15.80 3.80
CA GLN A 144 -2.45 -16.61 2.66
C GLN A 144 -3.27 -17.90 2.48
N ALA A 145 -3.88 -18.40 3.55
CA ALA A 145 -4.71 -19.60 3.51
C ALA A 145 -6.18 -19.32 3.87
N LYS A 146 -6.57 -18.05 4.04
CA LYS A 146 -7.91 -17.64 4.52
C LYS A 146 -8.35 -18.49 5.72
N LEU A 147 -7.49 -18.59 6.73
CA LEU A 147 -7.68 -19.46 7.88
C LEU A 147 -7.66 -18.66 9.17
N VAL A 148 -8.71 -18.80 9.96
CA VAL A 148 -8.80 -18.36 11.35
C VAL A 148 -8.53 -19.55 12.26
N ILE A 149 -7.71 -19.34 13.29
CA ILE A 149 -7.45 -20.30 14.36
C ILE A 149 -7.84 -19.63 15.68
N GLU A 150 -8.81 -20.22 16.38
CA GLU A 150 -9.34 -19.74 17.66
C GLU A 150 -8.91 -20.68 18.80
N ILE A 151 -8.48 -20.10 19.90
CA ILE A 151 -8.03 -20.76 21.12
C ILE A 151 -9.06 -20.50 22.23
N ASP A 152 -10.11 -21.30 22.25
CA ASP A 152 -11.28 -21.09 23.11
C ASP A 152 -10.99 -21.41 24.58
N GLY A 153 -10.90 -20.38 25.42
CA GLY A 153 -10.76 -20.48 26.88
C GLY A 153 -12.07 -20.45 27.67
N GLN A 154 -11.99 -20.66 28.99
CA GLN A 154 -13.10 -20.34 29.89
C GLN A 154 -13.40 -18.83 29.79
N GLN A 155 -14.57 -18.52 29.26
CA GLN A 155 -15.03 -17.18 28.94
C GLN A 155 -14.76 -16.18 30.08
N HIS A 156 -13.91 -15.17 29.84
CA HIS A 156 -13.90 -13.98 30.68
C HIS A 156 -15.24 -13.27 30.51
N LYS A 157 -16.04 -13.26 31.58
CA LYS A 157 -17.43 -12.77 31.70
C LYS A 157 -17.60 -11.25 31.51
N LEU A 158 -16.61 -10.53 30.98
CA LEU A 158 -16.57 -9.07 31.09
C LEU A 158 -17.37 -8.33 30.00
N ASP A 159 -17.70 -8.96 28.87
CA ASP A 159 -18.39 -8.31 27.73
C ASP A 159 -19.61 -9.09 27.19
N GLU A 160 -20.50 -9.58 28.04
CA GLU A 160 -21.69 -10.35 27.59
C GLU A 160 -22.71 -9.54 26.77
N VAL A 161 -22.67 -8.20 26.81
CA VAL A 161 -23.71 -7.35 26.20
C VAL A 161 -23.50 -7.12 24.70
N THR A 162 -22.27 -7.24 24.18
CA THR A 162 -21.91 -6.96 22.78
C THR A 162 -21.26 -8.15 22.05
N ARG A 163 -21.17 -9.33 22.69
CA ARG A 163 -20.50 -10.50 22.13
C ARG A 163 -21.41 -11.22 21.15
N VAL A 164 -20.98 -11.28 19.89
CA VAL A 164 -21.65 -12.08 18.84
C VAL A 164 -21.38 -13.56 19.11
N SER A 165 -22.38 -14.44 18.89
CA SER A 165 -22.20 -15.87 19.09
C SER A 165 -21.14 -16.42 18.12
N ASP A 166 -20.40 -17.44 18.58
CA ASP A 166 -19.38 -18.09 17.77
C ASP A 166 -19.95 -18.66 16.45
N SER A 167 -21.17 -19.20 16.48
CA SER A 167 -21.88 -19.64 15.28
C SER A 167 -22.09 -18.52 14.26
N THR A 168 -22.44 -17.31 14.72
CA THR A 168 -22.65 -16.17 13.84
C THR A 168 -21.33 -15.64 13.28
N ARG A 169 -20.26 -15.62 14.09
CA ARG A 169 -18.90 -15.26 13.65
C ARG A 169 -18.39 -16.22 12.58
N ASP A 170 -18.51 -17.52 12.84
CA ASP A 170 -18.02 -18.57 11.95
C ASP A 170 -18.80 -18.60 10.63
N ASN A 171 -20.13 -18.45 10.67
CA ASN A 171 -20.95 -18.33 9.46
C ASN A 171 -20.57 -17.09 8.64
N TYR A 172 -20.39 -15.94 9.29
CA TYR A 172 -19.99 -14.71 8.60
C TYR A 172 -18.62 -14.84 7.91
N LEU A 173 -17.63 -15.44 8.58
CA LEU A 173 -16.32 -15.71 7.98
C LEU A 173 -16.42 -16.74 6.84
N SER A 174 -17.22 -17.80 7.03
CA SER A 174 -17.43 -18.84 6.03
C SER A 174 -18.05 -18.30 4.74
N ASP A 175 -19.02 -17.39 4.85
CA ASP A 175 -19.65 -16.69 3.71
C ASP A 175 -18.64 -15.85 2.90
N LYS A 176 -17.51 -15.47 3.51
CA LYS A 176 -16.38 -14.79 2.85
C LYS A 176 -15.28 -15.75 2.38
N GLY A 177 -15.52 -17.07 2.48
CA GLY A 177 -14.57 -18.10 2.12
C GLY A 177 -13.40 -18.23 3.09
N ILE A 178 -13.59 -17.87 4.35
CA ILE A 178 -12.61 -17.97 5.42
C ILE A 178 -12.96 -19.16 6.31
N ALA A 179 -12.04 -20.09 6.47
CA ALA A 179 -12.22 -21.26 7.33
C ALA A 179 -11.85 -20.92 8.78
N THR A 180 -12.57 -21.48 9.74
CA THR A 180 -12.27 -21.34 11.17
C THR A 180 -12.00 -22.72 11.78
N VAL A 181 -10.90 -22.85 12.53
CA VAL A 181 -10.60 -24.02 13.36
C VAL A 181 -10.49 -23.58 14.81
N ARG A 182 -11.29 -24.19 15.69
CA ARG A 182 -11.29 -23.94 17.14
C ARG A 182 -10.57 -25.04 17.90
N ILE A 183 -9.70 -24.64 18.81
CA ILE A 183 -8.97 -25.51 19.75
C ILE A 183 -9.29 -25.01 21.15
N SER A 184 -9.90 -25.84 21.99
CA SER A 184 -10.19 -25.45 23.37
C SER A 184 -8.92 -25.45 24.22
N THR A 185 -8.91 -24.62 25.26
CA THR A 185 -7.82 -24.61 26.25
C THR A 185 -7.63 -25.94 26.97
N ARG A 186 -8.70 -26.74 27.11
CA ARG A 186 -8.63 -28.09 27.67
C ARG A 186 -7.90 -29.05 26.74
N GLU A 187 -8.15 -28.96 25.43
CA GLU A 187 -7.42 -29.76 24.44
C GLU A 187 -5.93 -29.42 24.49
N LEU A 188 -5.57 -28.13 24.54
CA LEU A 188 -4.19 -27.66 24.71
C LEU A 188 -3.53 -28.21 25.98
N GLN A 189 -4.19 -28.09 27.13
CA GLN A 189 -3.66 -28.57 28.42
C GLN A 189 -3.46 -30.09 28.45
N ASN A 190 -4.38 -30.85 27.85
CA ASN A 190 -4.34 -32.31 27.88
C ASN A 190 -3.53 -32.91 26.72
N GLY A 191 -3.02 -32.10 25.80
CA GLY A 191 -2.32 -32.58 24.61
C GLY A 191 -3.23 -33.27 23.58
N THR A 192 -4.55 -33.13 23.67
CA THR A 192 -5.51 -33.84 22.80
C THR A 192 -5.89 -33.05 21.54
N TYR A 193 -5.10 -32.05 21.17
CA TYR A 193 -5.36 -31.15 20.03
C TYR A 193 -4.89 -31.70 18.67
N THR A 194 -4.29 -32.91 18.62
CA THR A 194 -3.66 -33.47 17.42
C THR A 194 -4.58 -33.52 16.21
N GLU A 195 -5.86 -33.92 16.37
CA GLU A 195 -6.83 -33.95 15.28
C GLU A 195 -7.13 -32.56 14.69
N LYS A 196 -7.10 -31.51 15.54
CA LYS A 196 -7.26 -30.12 15.10
C LYS A 196 -6.05 -29.65 14.30
N ILE A 197 -4.84 -30.03 14.71
CA ILE A 197 -3.61 -29.73 13.95
C ILE A 197 -3.64 -30.39 12.58
N GLU A 198 -4.06 -31.66 12.50
CA GLU A 198 -4.20 -32.35 11.21
C GLU A 198 -5.29 -31.72 10.34
N THR A 199 -6.37 -31.22 10.95
CA THR A 199 -7.39 -30.44 10.23
C THR A 199 -6.81 -29.17 9.64
N ILE A 200 -5.99 -28.43 10.42
CA ILE A 200 -5.30 -27.22 9.95
C ILE A 200 -4.34 -27.56 8.81
N LYS A 201 -3.46 -28.57 8.97
CA LYS A 201 -2.53 -29.00 7.93
C LYS A 201 -3.24 -29.39 6.64
N LYS A 202 -4.34 -30.15 6.73
CA LYS A 202 -5.16 -30.51 5.57
C LYS A 202 -5.75 -29.29 4.86
N HIS A 203 -6.10 -28.24 5.60
CA HIS A 203 -6.52 -26.97 5.00
C HIS A 203 -5.36 -26.25 4.32
N LEU A 204 -4.18 -26.18 4.95
CA LEU A 204 -2.98 -25.56 4.38
C LEU A 204 -2.54 -26.27 3.09
N GLU A 205 -2.70 -27.58 2.99
CA GLU A 205 -2.44 -28.35 1.77
C GLU A 205 -3.26 -27.87 0.56
N ARG A 206 -4.48 -27.36 0.77
CA ARG A 206 -5.29 -26.76 -0.31
C ARG A 206 -4.65 -25.50 -0.89
N TYR A 207 -3.81 -24.83 -0.11
CA TYR A 207 -3.07 -23.61 -0.48
C TYR A 207 -1.57 -23.88 -0.72
N LYS A 208 -1.14 -25.15 -0.79
CA LYS A 208 0.27 -25.53 -0.89
C LYS A 208 1.03 -24.80 -2.00
N LYS A 209 0.40 -24.62 -3.18
CA LYS A 209 1.02 -23.89 -4.30
C LYS A 209 1.44 -22.48 -3.91
N LEU A 210 0.58 -21.74 -3.23
CA LEU A 210 0.87 -20.38 -2.78
C LEU A 210 1.88 -20.40 -1.62
N LEU A 211 1.65 -21.26 -0.63
CA LEU A 211 2.48 -21.38 0.57
C LEU A 211 3.93 -21.81 0.24
N ASN A 212 4.14 -22.61 -0.81
CA ASN A 212 5.47 -22.97 -1.29
C ASN A 212 6.28 -21.76 -1.77
N PHE A 213 5.65 -20.71 -2.33
CA PHE A 213 6.38 -19.48 -2.66
C PHE A 213 6.91 -18.78 -1.41
N TYR A 214 6.14 -18.78 -0.32
CA TYR A 214 6.57 -18.22 0.97
C TYR A 214 7.67 -19.08 1.60
N LYS A 215 7.51 -20.41 1.62
CA LYS A 215 8.52 -21.34 2.11
C LYS A 215 9.86 -21.15 1.41
N ASN A 216 9.84 -21.12 0.08
CA ASN A 216 11.05 -20.91 -0.74
C ASN A 216 11.68 -19.54 -0.47
N ALA A 217 10.87 -18.49 -0.28
CA ALA A 217 11.36 -17.17 0.07
C ALA A 217 12.04 -17.17 1.46
N CYS A 218 11.44 -17.81 2.46
CA CYS A 218 12.05 -17.98 3.79
C CYS A 218 13.43 -18.64 3.69
N GLU A 219 13.51 -19.79 3.00
CA GLU A 219 14.77 -20.52 2.84
C GLU A 219 15.83 -19.67 2.15
N LYS A 220 15.44 -18.93 1.11
CA LYS A 220 16.35 -18.09 0.33
C LYS A 220 16.88 -16.90 1.14
N ILE A 221 16.03 -16.22 1.89
CA ILE A 221 16.40 -15.05 2.69
C ILE A 221 17.29 -15.48 3.87
N GLU A 222 16.94 -16.56 4.57
CA GLU A 222 17.70 -17.01 5.75
C GLU A 222 19.08 -17.58 5.43
N LYS A 223 19.20 -18.26 4.29
CA LYS A 223 20.48 -18.75 3.79
C LYS A 223 21.31 -17.65 3.10
N ASN A 224 20.81 -16.41 3.06
CA ASN A 224 21.43 -15.29 2.35
C ASN A 224 21.75 -15.61 0.88
N GLN A 225 20.81 -16.25 0.19
CA GLN A 225 20.94 -16.76 -1.19
C GLN A 225 20.30 -15.86 -2.24
N MET A 226 19.98 -14.62 -1.90
CA MET A 226 19.51 -13.64 -2.89
C MET A 226 20.64 -13.27 -3.83
N SER A 227 20.37 -13.26 -5.14
CA SER A 227 21.35 -12.83 -6.12
C SER A 227 21.53 -11.30 -6.08
N GLU A 228 22.68 -10.81 -6.56
CA GLU A 228 22.90 -9.37 -6.73
C GLU A 228 21.84 -8.74 -7.64
N GLU A 229 21.38 -9.47 -8.65
CA GLU A 229 20.31 -9.04 -9.54
C GLU A 229 18.98 -8.87 -8.81
N GLU A 230 18.59 -9.80 -7.93
CA GLU A 230 17.36 -9.66 -7.13
C GLU A 230 17.45 -8.51 -6.13
N ILE A 231 18.64 -8.31 -5.54
CA ILE A 231 18.87 -7.16 -4.67
C ILE A 231 18.66 -5.86 -5.45
N LYS A 232 19.27 -5.74 -6.64
CA LYS A 232 19.20 -4.53 -7.47
C LYS A 232 17.83 -4.29 -8.11
N THR A 233 17.14 -5.33 -8.56
CA THR A 233 15.90 -5.22 -9.37
C THR A 233 14.62 -5.41 -8.56
N LYS A 234 14.70 -6.04 -7.38
CA LYS A 234 13.53 -6.30 -6.51
C LYS A 234 13.64 -5.58 -5.18
N LEU A 235 14.70 -5.86 -4.42
CA LEU A 235 14.79 -5.41 -3.03
C LEU A 235 15.01 -3.89 -2.92
N LEU A 236 16.00 -3.36 -3.65
CA LEU A 236 16.35 -1.94 -3.64
C LEU A 236 15.21 -1.03 -4.16
N PRO A 237 14.55 -1.31 -5.30
CA PRO A 237 13.37 -0.55 -5.73
C PRO A 237 12.23 -0.56 -4.71
N THR A 238 12.00 -1.70 -4.04
CA THR A 238 10.98 -1.79 -2.99
C THR A 238 11.35 -0.95 -1.77
N ALA A 239 12.63 -0.93 -1.37
CA ALA A 239 13.13 -0.08 -0.30
C ALA A 239 12.92 1.41 -0.63
N ILE A 240 13.30 1.81 -1.84
CA ILE A 240 13.22 3.20 -2.31
C ILE A 240 11.78 3.72 -2.21
N ILE A 241 10.81 3.04 -2.82
CA ILE A 241 9.43 3.54 -2.84
C ILE A 241 8.78 3.61 -1.45
N ARG A 242 9.09 2.65 -0.57
CA ARG A 242 8.59 2.67 0.81
C ARG A 242 9.20 3.83 1.59
N PHE A 243 10.48 4.14 1.36
CA PHE A 243 11.13 5.29 1.97
C PHE A 243 10.60 6.61 1.41
N GLN A 244 10.31 6.70 0.10
CA GLN A 244 9.66 7.86 -0.51
C GLN A 244 8.27 8.13 0.10
N VAL A 245 7.45 7.09 0.28
CA VAL A 245 6.15 7.23 0.96
C VAL A 245 6.33 7.67 2.41
N LEU A 246 7.33 7.14 3.14
CA LEU A 246 7.66 7.61 4.48
C LEU A 246 8.03 9.10 4.49
N LEU A 247 8.91 9.55 3.58
CA LEU A 247 9.33 10.94 3.48
C LEU A 247 8.13 11.88 3.23
N ILE A 248 7.21 11.49 2.36
CA ILE A 248 5.98 12.26 2.13
C ILE A 248 5.16 12.38 3.41
N GLU A 249 5.01 11.31 4.18
CA GLU A 249 4.29 11.34 5.46
C GLU A 249 5.02 12.21 6.50
N LEU A 250 6.34 12.13 6.57
CA LEU A 250 7.16 12.98 7.44
C LEU A 250 7.01 14.47 7.09
N LEU A 251 7.04 14.82 5.81
CA LEU A 251 6.82 16.19 5.33
C LEU A 251 5.39 16.67 5.57
N THR A 252 4.41 15.80 5.34
CA THR A 252 2.98 16.10 5.55
C THR A 252 2.70 16.44 7.01
N GLN A 253 3.30 15.67 7.92
CA GLN A 253 3.14 15.80 9.37
C GLN A 253 4.21 16.71 10.02
N LYS A 254 4.97 17.49 9.21
CA LYS A 254 6.00 18.44 9.67
C LYS A 254 7.12 17.85 10.55
N TYR A 255 7.38 16.54 10.46
CA TYR A 255 8.63 15.96 11.00
C TYR A 255 9.85 16.44 10.21
N LEU A 256 9.65 16.78 8.93
CA LEU A 256 10.65 17.37 8.05
C LEU A 256 10.11 18.69 7.48
N THR A 257 11.00 19.66 7.29
CA THR A 257 10.72 20.92 6.60
C THR A 257 11.85 21.24 5.61
N PHE A 258 11.60 22.10 4.63
CA PHE A 258 12.62 22.52 3.65
C PHE A 258 13.56 23.62 4.20
N ASN A 259 13.33 24.10 5.43
CA ASN A 259 14.12 25.16 6.05
C ASN A 259 15.26 24.63 6.92
N GLU A 260 15.29 23.31 7.16
CA GLU A 260 16.23 22.64 8.05
C GLU A 260 16.89 21.46 7.34
N ASP A 261 18.07 21.06 7.81
CA ASP A 261 18.75 19.87 7.31
C ASP A 261 18.04 18.59 7.81
N TRP A 262 17.94 17.58 6.95
CA TRP A 262 17.29 16.32 7.28
C TRP A 262 18.30 15.33 7.85
N ASN A 263 18.09 14.89 9.09
CA ASN A 263 18.98 13.94 9.73
C ASN A 263 18.24 12.63 9.98
N PHE A 264 18.77 11.52 9.48
CA PHE A 264 18.18 10.19 9.61
C PHE A 264 19.13 9.24 10.34
N ASN A 265 18.58 8.52 11.31
CA ASN A 265 19.24 7.42 12.00
C ASN A 265 18.42 6.16 11.75
N ILE A 266 18.94 5.24 10.94
CA ILE A 266 18.19 4.13 10.37
C ILE A 266 18.82 2.81 10.82
N LEU A 267 17.99 1.95 11.43
CA LEU A 267 18.28 0.53 11.59
C LEU A 267 17.71 -0.21 10.36
N SER A 268 18.58 -0.86 9.59
CA SER A 268 18.21 -1.70 8.44
C SER A 268 18.89 -3.05 8.55
N HIS A 269 18.11 -4.12 8.62
CA HIS A 269 18.66 -5.48 8.69
C HIS A 269 19.10 -5.99 7.31
N GLU A 270 18.53 -5.42 6.25
CA GLU A 270 18.91 -5.65 4.88
C GLU A 270 20.18 -4.85 4.55
N ASN A 271 21.16 -5.50 3.93
CA ASN A 271 22.37 -4.83 3.42
C ASN A 271 22.05 -4.10 2.12
N LEU A 272 21.36 -2.97 2.25
CA LEU A 272 21.00 -2.07 1.16
C LEU A 272 21.66 -0.72 1.44
N PRO A 273 22.94 -0.52 1.07
CA PRO A 273 23.47 0.83 1.04
C PRO A 273 22.65 1.67 0.03
N ASP A 274 22.56 2.97 0.27
CA ASP A 274 22.08 3.98 -0.70
C ASP A 274 20.57 4.07 -0.96
N PHE A 275 19.73 3.12 -0.51
CA PHE A 275 18.27 3.19 -0.78
C PHE A 275 17.62 4.50 -0.31
N ALA A 276 18.03 4.99 0.86
CA ALA A 276 17.48 6.21 1.46
C ALA A 276 17.93 7.46 0.68
N GLU A 277 19.18 7.49 0.23
CA GLU A 277 19.73 8.59 -0.57
C GLU A 277 19.04 8.66 -1.95
N LEU A 278 18.95 7.53 -2.66
CA LEU A 278 18.24 7.44 -3.93
C LEU A 278 16.77 7.88 -3.80
N ALA A 279 16.10 7.45 -2.73
CA ALA A 279 14.72 7.85 -2.44
C ALA A 279 14.58 9.35 -2.19
N ILE A 280 15.47 9.95 -1.39
CA ILE A 280 15.46 11.39 -1.10
C ILE A 280 15.71 12.19 -2.38
N ASN A 281 16.75 11.85 -3.13
CA ASN A 281 17.12 12.54 -4.36
C ASN A 281 15.99 12.50 -5.40
N ASP A 282 15.41 11.32 -5.65
CA ASP A 282 14.30 11.19 -6.58
C ASP A 282 13.07 12.01 -6.13
N LEU A 283 12.69 11.88 -4.85
CA LEU A 283 11.52 12.57 -4.32
C LEU A 283 11.68 14.09 -4.39
N LEU A 284 12.87 14.62 -4.10
CA LEU A 284 13.16 16.04 -4.20
C LEU A 284 13.03 16.55 -5.64
N ILE A 285 13.37 15.75 -6.66
CA ILE A 285 13.17 16.11 -8.07
C ILE A 285 11.67 16.26 -8.36
N TRP A 286 10.84 15.28 -7.96
CA TRP A 286 9.39 15.34 -8.17
C TRP A 286 8.75 16.54 -7.49
N ILE A 287 9.08 16.78 -6.22
CA ILE A 287 8.55 17.90 -5.44
C ILE A 287 8.97 19.23 -6.05
N ASP A 288 10.24 19.38 -6.42
CA ASP A 288 10.78 20.59 -7.05
C ASP A 288 10.07 20.90 -8.37
N LYS A 289 9.84 19.90 -9.24
CA LYS A 289 9.14 20.13 -10.52
C LYS A 289 7.68 20.55 -10.33
N LEU A 290 6.96 19.96 -9.38
CA LEU A 290 5.61 20.41 -9.04
C LEU A 290 5.60 21.80 -8.38
N TRP A 291 6.61 22.09 -7.55
CA TRP A 291 6.79 23.37 -6.90
C TRP A 291 7.07 24.49 -7.90
N GLN A 292 7.95 24.25 -8.87
CA GLN A 292 8.22 25.15 -9.99
C GLN A 292 6.94 25.38 -10.81
N LEU A 293 6.22 24.31 -11.16
CA LEU A 293 4.99 24.42 -11.95
C LEU A 293 3.93 25.29 -11.24
N LYS A 294 3.77 25.14 -9.91
CA LYS A 294 2.76 25.87 -9.11
C LYS A 294 3.21 27.29 -8.73
N ASN A 295 4.45 27.45 -8.28
CA ASN A 295 4.92 28.68 -7.63
C ASN A 295 5.91 29.49 -8.48
N LYS A 296 6.30 28.99 -9.67
CA LYS A 296 7.20 29.66 -10.62
C LYS A 296 8.61 29.96 -10.08
N GLN A 297 9.04 29.17 -9.11
CA GLN A 297 10.36 29.26 -8.47
C GLN A 297 10.83 27.87 -8.09
N GLU A 298 12.14 27.68 -7.99
CA GLU A 298 12.72 26.43 -7.48
C GLU A 298 12.50 26.29 -5.97
N ILE A 299 12.40 25.06 -5.49
CA ILE A 299 12.38 24.81 -4.04
C ILE A 299 13.83 24.73 -3.53
N LYS A 300 14.13 25.42 -2.42
CA LYS A 300 15.43 25.28 -1.77
C LYS A 300 15.55 23.86 -1.22
N LYS A 301 16.42 23.05 -1.83
CA LYS A 301 16.66 21.67 -1.37
C LYS A 301 17.42 21.68 -0.03
N PRO A 302 16.99 20.90 0.97
CA PRO A 302 17.70 20.78 2.23
C PRO A 302 18.94 19.88 2.06
N ASN A 303 19.96 20.08 2.91
CA ASN A 303 21.00 19.06 3.04
C ASN A 303 20.43 17.89 3.85
N PHE A 304 21.01 16.71 3.67
CA PHE A 304 20.61 15.55 4.46
C PHE A 304 21.80 14.71 4.89
N ASN A 305 21.71 14.15 6.10
CA ASN A 305 22.68 13.20 6.65
C ASN A 305 21.97 11.90 6.98
N ILE A 306 22.53 10.79 6.50
CA ILE A 306 21.96 9.45 6.67
C ILE A 306 22.97 8.59 7.41
N LYS A 307 22.57 8.09 8.59
CA LYS A 307 23.32 7.07 9.33
C LYS A 307 22.54 5.77 9.29
N ILE A 308 23.02 4.79 8.54
CA ILE A 308 22.43 3.43 8.50
C ILE A 308 23.30 2.47 9.31
N THR A 309 22.68 1.61 10.09
CA THR A 309 23.35 0.48 10.76
C THR A 309 22.50 -0.78 10.67
N ASN A 310 23.14 -1.94 10.61
CA ASN A 310 22.47 -3.25 10.69
C ASN A 310 22.56 -3.86 12.10
N ASP A 311 23.26 -3.20 13.02
CA ASP A 311 23.47 -3.68 14.38
C ASP A 311 22.56 -2.92 15.35
N LYS A 312 21.58 -3.64 15.90
CA LYS A 312 20.63 -3.09 16.88
C LYS A 312 21.32 -2.52 18.12
N LYS A 313 22.52 -2.98 18.48
CA LYS A 313 23.29 -2.42 19.62
C LYS A 313 23.94 -1.08 19.30
N LYS A 314 24.28 -0.84 18.03
CA LYS A 314 24.82 0.44 17.54
C LYS A 314 23.74 1.45 17.20
N PHE A 315 22.51 0.99 17.01
CA PHE A 315 21.34 1.85 16.85
C PHE A 315 20.96 2.49 18.18
N GLN A 316 21.39 3.74 18.36
CA GLN A 316 21.05 4.56 19.52
C GLN A 316 20.12 5.69 19.06
N PRO A 317 18.83 5.64 19.39
CA PRO A 317 17.90 6.72 19.07
C PRO A 317 18.37 8.07 19.64
N THR A 318 18.14 9.14 18.90
CA THR A 318 18.56 10.50 19.26
C THR A 318 17.48 11.51 18.91
N THR A 319 17.40 12.60 19.67
CA THR A 319 16.48 13.71 19.39
C THR A 319 16.91 14.59 18.22
N LYS A 320 18.14 14.41 17.71
CA LYS A 320 18.71 15.19 16.60
C LYS A 320 18.42 14.61 15.21
N ALA A 321 17.75 13.47 15.14
CA ALA A 321 17.47 12.77 13.89
C ALA A 321 16.13 12.05 13.96
N ILE A 322 15.52 11.79 12.81
CA ILE A 322 14.39 10.88 12.69
C ILE A 322 14.92 9.46 12.83
N ASN A 323 14.52 8.77 13.89
CA ASN A 323 14.93 7.39 14.17
C ASN A 323 13.96 6.42 13.49
N ILE A 324 14.49 5.57 12.62
CA ILE A 324 13.68 4.68 11.78
C ILE A 324 14.21 3.26 11.94
N ASP A 325 13.34 2.32 12.28
CA ASP A 325 13.58 0.89 12.09
C ASP A 325 12.93 0.46 10.77
N PHE A 326 13.75 0.40 9.73
CA PHE A 326 13.34 0.09 8.37
C PHE A 326 13.70 -1.36 8.07
N SER A 327 12.72 -2.25 8.00
CA SER A 327 13.01 -3.64 7.63
C SER A 327 11.92 -4.23 6.75
N LEU A 328 12.34 -4.66 5.57
CA LEU A 328 11.49 -5.21 4.54
C LEU A 328 11.11 -6.66 4.85
N PHE A 329 12.00 -7.44 5.44
CA PHE A 329 11.76 -8.86 5.73
C PHE A 329 11.00 -9.10 7.05
N LYS A 330 10.77 -8.05 7.84
CA LYS A 330 9.99 -8.13 9.07
C LYS A 330 8.54 -7.73 8.83
N ARG A 331 7.63 -8.50 9.42
CA ARG A 331 6.24 -8.10 9.60
C ARG A 331 6.11 -7.11 10.75
N TYR A 332 5.01 -6.37 10.78
CA TYR A 332 4.72 -5.52 11.92
C TYR A 332 4.33 -6.35 13.14
N THR A 333 4.74 -5.88 14.30
CA THR A 333 4.41 -6.46 15.60
C THR A 333 4.00 -5.33 16.55
N ASP A 334 3.86 -5.63 17.84
CA ASP A 334 3.69 -4.62 18.87
C ASP A 334 5.02 -4.12 19.48
N GLU A 335 6.17 -4.50 18.90
CA GLU A 335 7.50 -4.00 19.31
C GLU A 335 7.58 -2.48 19.24
N ASN A 336 6.78 -1.86 18.37
CA ASN A 336 6.70 -0.41 18.24
C ASN A 336 6.29 0.27 19.57
N LYS A 337 5.56 -0.42 20.45
CA LYS A 337 5.16 0.09 21.77
C LYS A 337 6.33 0.17 22.76
N LEU A 338 7.45 -0.50 22.49
CA LEU A 338 8.65 -0.46 23.32
C LEU A 338 9.57 0.72 23.00
N SER A 339 9.34 1.41 21.89
CA SER A 339 10.21 2.48 21.39
C SER A 339 9.37 3.51 20.64
N GLU A 340 8.63 4.33 21.39
CA GLU A 340 7.70 5.33 20.84
C GLU A 340 8.40 6.37 19.94
N ASP A 341 9.67 6.67 20.21
CA ASP A 341 10.50 7.62 19.44
C ASP A 341 11.10 7.02 18.13
N VAL A 342 10.79 5.76 17.83
CA VAL A 342 11.27 5.06 16.63
C VAL A 342 10.10 4.79 15.70
N ILE A 343 10.22 5.24 14.44
CA ILE A 343 9.26 4.93 13.38
C ILE A 343 9.59 3.56 12.81
N PHE A 344 8.61 2.67 12.74
CA PHE A 344 8.79 1.34 12.17
C PHE A 344 8.18 1.27 10.78
N VAL A 345 8.98 0.85 9.80
CA VAL A 345 8.52 0.51 8.46
C VAL A 345 8.66 -1.00 8.28
N ARG A 346 7.53 -1.68 8.08
CA ARG A 346 7.42 -3.14 8.09
C ARG A 346 6.51 -3.62 6.97
N THR A 347 6.74 -4.83 6.47
CA THR A 347 5.82 -5.44 5.49
C THR A 347 4.50 -5.82 6.19
N ASP A 348 3.37 -5.55 5.54
CA ASP A 348 2.03 -5.93 6.05
C ASP A 348 1.84 -7.45 5.95
N TYR A 349 0.79 -8.04 6.51
CA TYR A 349 0.54 -9.48 6.38
C TYR A 349 -0.34 -9.83 5.17
N PHE A 350 -1.13 -8.87 4.68
CA PHE A 350 -1.98 -9.01 3.52
C PHE A 350 -1.18 -8.69 2.26
N ASP A 351 -0.37 -9.62 1.77
CA ASP A 351 0.58 -9.33 0.68
C ASP A 351 0.03 -9.56 -0.73
N ILE A 352 -1.10 -10.24 -0.84
CA ILE A 352 -1.75 -10.53 -2.10
C ILE A 352 -2.73 -9.40 -2.37
N VAL A 353 -2.41 -8.55 -3.36
CA VAL A 353 -3.19 -7.34 -3.68
C VAL A 353 -4.68 -7.62 -3.82
N LYS A 354 -5.06 -8.77 -4.42
CA LYS A 354 -6.47 -9.14 -4.59
C LYS A 354 -7.22 -9.20 -3.25
N ASP A 355 -6.53 -9.51 -2.16
CA ASP A 355 -7.13 -9.57 -0.84
C ASP A 355 -7.22 -8.17 -0.22
N LYS A 356 -6.18 -7.33 -0.34
CA LYS A 356 -6.21 -5.92 0.11
C LYS A 356 -5.31 -5.00 -0.70
N ASN A 357 -5.91 -3.92 -1.20
CA ASN A 357 -5.21 -2.74 -1.71
C ASN A 357 -5.57 -1.54 -0.82
N TYR A 358 -4.55 -0.92 -0.21
CA TYR A 358 -4.66 0.22 0.68
C TYR A 358 -4.49 1.57 -0.04
N PHE A 359 -4.28 1.57 -1.37
CA PHE A 359 -4.24 2.80 -2.14
C PHE A 359 -5.54 3.60 -1.99
N ARG A 360 -5.38 4.86 -1.64
CA ARG A 360 -6.43 5.88 -1.68
C ARG A 360 -5.82 7.17 -2.20
N VAL A 361 -6.51 7.81 -3.14
CA VAL A 361 -6.11 9.12 -3.66
C VAL A 361 -6.06 10.12 -2.51
N SER A 362 -4.91 10.76 -2.34
CA SER A 362 -4.76 11.87 -1.39
C SER A 362 -5.31 13.13 -2.05
N THR A 363 -6.25 13.80 -1.39
CA THR A 363 -6.97 14.94 -1.98
C THR A 363 -6.87 16.23 -1.18
N THR A 364 -6.80 17.36 -1.90
CA THR A 364 -6.95 18.74 -1.40
C THR A 364 -7.68 19.56 -2.46
N GLU A 365 -7.90 20.85 -2.19
CA GLU A 365 -8.35 21.79 -3.22
C GLU A 365 -7.52 21.67 -4.51
N PRO A 366 -8.17 21.59 -5.69
CA PRO A 366 -7.48 21.54 -6.97
C PRO A 366 -6.56 22.74 -7.18
N ILE A 367 -5.39 22.48 -7.76
CA ILE A 367 -4.37 23.48 -8.00
C ILE A 367 -4.69 24.22 -9.30
N ASN A 368 -4.66 25.56 -9.27
CA ASN A 368 -4.55 26.37 -10.47
C ASN A 368 -3.06 26.70 -10.70
N TYR A 369 -2.45 25.99 -11.66
CA TYR A 369 -1.00 26.06 -11.88
C TYR A 369 -0.52 27.33 -12.58
N LYS A 370 -1.42 28.11 -13.20
CA LYS A 370 -1.05 29.27 -14.01
C LYS A 370 0.05 28.93 -15.04
N VAL A 371 -0.12 27.81 -15.74
CA VAL A 371 0.75 27.30 -16.80
C VAL A 371 0.85 28.31 -17.93
N THR A 372 2.08 28.54 -18.38
CA THR A 372 2.51 29.37 -19.49
C THR A 372 3.39 28.53 -20.44
N ASP A 373 3.77 29.07 -21.60
CA ASP A 373 4.64 28.38 -22.55
C ASP A 373 6.01 28.01 -21.95
N GLU A 374 6.51 28.80 -21.00
CA GLU A 374 7.77 28.56 -20.28
C GLU A 374 7.73 27.29 -19.42
N ASP A 375 6.53 26.86 -19.00
CA ASP A 375 6.35 25.66 -18.18
C ASP A 375 6.37 24.36 -19.01
N LYS A 376 6.42 24.45 -20.34
CA LYS A 376 6.37 23.27 -21.23
C LYS A 376 7.44 22.22 -20.89
N PRO A 377 8.73 22.56 -20.67
CA PRO A 377 9.74 21.57 -20.31
C PRO A 377 9.46 20.86 -18.97
N ILE A 378 8.83 21.56 -18.01
CA ILE A 378 8.43 20.97 -16.74
C ILE A 378 7.31 19.95 -16.96
N LEU A 379 6.34 20.25 -17.83
CA LEU A 379 5.28 19.30 -18.18
C LEU A 379 5.79 18.11 -19.00
N GLU A 380 6.81 18.30 -19.84
CA GLU A 380 7.49 17.22 -20.57
C GLU A 380 8.26 16.29 -19.61
N PHE A 381 8.78 16.79 -18.48
CA PHE A 381 9.33 15.95 -17.42
C PHE A 381 8.28 14.95 -16.88
N PHE A 382 7.06 15.41 -16.58
CA PHE A 382 5.99 14.50 -16.11
C PHE A 382 5.53 13.55 -17.22
N LEU A 383 5.46 14.04 -18.45
CA LEU A 383 5.11 13.24 -19.61
C LEU A 383 6.07 12.06 -19.79
N ASP A 384 7.37 12.31 -19.71
CA ASP A 384 8.41 11.30 -19.90
C ASP A 384 8.42 10.28 -18.76
N ASN A 385 8.39 10.76 -17.51
CA ASN A 385 8.44 9.88 -16.34
C ASN A 385 7.18 9.01 -16.16
N ILE A 386 6.01 9.47 -16.59
CA ILE A 386 4.75 8.75 -16.40
C ILE A 386 4.38 7.91 -17.63
N PHE A 387 4.60 8.43 -18.83
CA PHE A 387 4.09 7.84 -20.08
C PHE A 387 5.18 7.40 -21.07
N ASP A 388 6.47 7.53 -20.72
CA ASP A 388 7.62 7.21 -21.58
C ASP A 388 7.58 7.96 -22.93
N LYS A 389 7.26 9.26 -22.85
CA LYS A 389 7.14 10.16 -24.00
C LYS A 389 7.95 11.43 -23.78
N SER A 390 8.88 11.71 -24.69
CA SER A 390 9.83 12.81 -24.54
C SER A 390 9.26 14.22 -24.81
N SER A 391 8.18 14.33 -25.58
CA SER A 391 7.63 15.64 -25.96
C SER A 391 6.14 15.59 -26.32
N PHE A 392 5.48 16.75 -26.23
CA PHE A 392 4.10 16.89 -26.66
C PHE A 392 3.98 16.87 -28.18
N ARG A 393 2.96 16.19 -28.70
CA ARG A 393 2.53 16.33 -30.09
C ARG A 393 1.86 17.70 -30.28
N GLU A 394 1.79 18.13 -31.54
CA GLU A 394 1.13 19.37 -31.93
C GLU A 394 -0.31 19.44 -31.36
N GLY A 395 -0.66 20.60 -30.81
CA GLY A 395 -1.98 20.87 -30.24
C GLY A 395 -2.26 20.29 -28.84
N GLN A 396 -1.43 19.37 -28.32
CA GLN A 396 -1.66 18.79 -26.98
C GLN A 396 -1.40 19.79 -25.85
N PHE A 397 -0.26 20.49 -25.92
CA PHE A 397 0.19 21.38 -24.86
C PHE A 397 -0.81 22.50 -24.54
N PRO A 398 -1.40 23.22 -25.52
CA PRO A 398 -2.42 24.25 -25.23
C PRO A 398 -3.64 23.71 -24.49
N ILE A 399 -4.09 22.49 -24.81
CA ILE A 399 -5.24 21.84 -24.17
C ILE A 399 -4.89 21.50 -22.71
N ILE A 400 -3.74 20.86 -22.49
CA ILE A 400 -3.24 20.48 -21.16
C ILE A 400 -3.02 21.72 -20.28
N SER A 401 -2.43 22.78 -20.85
CA SER A 401 -2.21 24.05 -20.17
C SER A 401 -3.53 24.68 -19.70
N ASN A 402 -4.54 24.74 -20.57
CA ASN A 402 -5.85 25.28 -20.18
C ASN A 402 -6.54 24.43 -19.09
N ALA A 403 -6.46 23.10 -19.19
CA ALA A 403 -7.00 22.20 -18.17
C ALA A 403 -6.33 22.42 -16.79
N LEU A 404 -4.99 22.43 -16.74
CA LEU A 404 -4.21 22.69 -15.52
C LEU A 404 -4.42 24.11 -14.96
N ASN A 405 -4.86 25.04 -15.81
CA ASN A 405 -5.27 26.40 -15.45
C ASN A 405 -6.73 26.51 -15.00
N ARG A 406 -7.43 25.38 -14.84
CA ARG A 406 -8.83 25.33 -14.41
C ARG A 406 -9.77 26.05 -15.39
N LYS A 407 -9.47 26.01 -16.69
CA LYS A 407 -10.32 26.59 -17.75
C LYS A 407 -11.09 25.51 -18.49
N ASP A 408 -12.36 25.77 -18.76
CA ASP A 408 -13.14 24.96 -19.69
C ASP A 408 -12.50 24.98 -21.07
N THR A 409 -12.28 23.80 -21.65
CA THR A 409 -11.43 23.63 -22.83
C THR A 409 -12.09 22.71 -23.84
N ILE A 410 -12.19 23.19 -25.09
CA ILE A 410 -12.56 22.37 -26.24
C ILE A 410 -11.28 22.01 -26.99
N GLY A 411 -10.92 20.72 -26.97
CA GLY A 411 -9.75 20.20 -27.68
C GLY A 411 -10.12 19.54 -29.01
N LEU A 412 -9.74 20.16 -30.13
CA LEU A 412 -9.95 19.61 -31.47
C LEU A 412 -8.64 19.02 -32.01
N LEU A 413 -8.50 17.69 -31.94
CA LEU A 413 -7.34 16.96 -32.45
C LEU A 413 -7.79 15.84 -33.39
N PRO A 414 -7.03 15.54 -34.47
CA PRO A 414 -7.32 14.42 -35.35
C PRO A 414 -7.25 13.07 -34.61
N THR A 415 -7.84 12.03 -35.18
CA THR A 415 -7.67 10.66 -34.67
C THR A 415 -6.18 10.30 -34.63
N GLY A 416 -5.73 9.61 -33.58
CA GLY A 416 -4.30 9.35 -33.37
C GLY A 416 -3.49 10.54 -32.84
N GLY A 417 -4.05 11.76 -32.76
CA GLY A 417 -3.39 12.95 -32.20
C GLY A 417 -3.10 12.90 -30.68
N GLY A 418 -3.42 11.78 -30.02
CA GLY A 418 -3.16 11.59 -28.58
C GLY A 418 -4.10 12.39 -27.69
N LYS A 419 -5.40 12.43 -28.04
CA LYS A 419 -6.45 13.11 -27.27
C LYS A 419 -6.52 12.66 -25.80
N SER A 420 -6.28 11.37 -25.53
CA SER A 420 -6.38 10.82 -24.18
C SER A 420 -5.40 11.45 -23.20
N LEU A 421 -4.17 11.69 -23.67
CA LEU A 421 -3.12 12.32 -22.87
C LEU A 421 -3.55 13.70 -22.35
N CYS A 422 -4.38 14.41 -23.12
CA CYS A 422 -4.81 15.76 -22.81
C CYS A 422 -5.69 15.86 -21.56
N TYR A 423 -6.32 14.75 -21.13
CA TYR A 423 -7.02 14.68 -19.84
C TYR A 423 -6.28 13.80 -18.83
N GLN A 424 -5.58 12.74 -19.29
CA GLN A 424 -4.87 11.80 -18.40
C GLN A 424 -3.76 12.49 -17.60
N LEU A 425 -2.91 13.30 -18.27
CA LEU A 425 -1.83 14.00 -17.59
C LEU A 425 -2.38 15.02 -16.58
N PRO A 426 -3.34 15.91 -16.94
CA PRO A 426 -3.95 16.79 -15.95
C PRO A 426 -4.54 16.07 -14.74
N CYS A 427 -5.27 14.95 -14.92
CA CYS A 427 -5.83 14.18 -13.82
C CYS A 427 -4.77 13.70 -12.81
N LEU A 428 -3.60 13.26 -13.30
CA LEU A 428 -2.49 12.81 -12.46
C LEU A 428 -1.75 13.96 -11.76
N LEU A 429 -1.82 15.16 -12.33
CA LEU A 429 -1.23 16.37 -11.77
C LEU A 429 -2.24 17.15 -10.91
N GLN A 430 -3.26 16.51 -10.35
CA GLN A 430 -4.16 17.14 -9.39
C GLN A 430 -4.27 16.29 -8.11
N PRO A 431 -4.35 16.91 -6.92
CA PRO A 431 -4.60 16.22 -5.68
C PRO A 431 -6.10 15.94 -5.56
N SER A 432 -6.67 15.16 -6.48
CA SER A 432 -8.11 14.95 -6.59
C SER A 432 -8.47 13.61 -7.20
N ILE A 433 -9.68 13.15 -6.94
CA ILE A 433 -10.32 12.07 -7.70
C ILE A 433 -10.86 12.68 -9.01
N ASN A 434 -10.89 11.92 -10.10
CA ASN A 434 -11.42 12.41 -11.38
C ASN A 434 -12.32 11.36 -12.05
N PHE A 435 -13.14 11.78 -13.00
CA PHE A 435 -13.82 10.86 -13.90
C PHE A 435 -13.83 11.39 -15.33
N VAL A 436 -14.07 10.49 -16.28
CA VAL A 436 -14.07 10.82 -17.72
C VAL A 436 -15.29 10.21 -18.36
N VAL A 437 -16.18 11.04 -18.90
CA VAL A 437 -17.35 10.55 -19.65
C VAL A 437 -16.92 10.18 -21.07
N CYS A 438 -17.03 8.90 -21.44
CA CYS A 438 -16.63 8.40 -22.76
C CYS A 438 -17.77 7.59 -23.42
N PRO A 439 -18.22 7.94 -24.64
CA PRO A 439 -19.34 7.25 -25.28
C PRO A 439 -18.99 5.85 -25.82
N ILE A 440 -17.73 5.58 -26.13
CA ILE A 440 -17.30 4.35 -26.80
C ILE A 440 -16.67 3.40 -25.78
N LYS A 441 -17.29 2.24 -25.57
CA LYS A 441 -16.81 1.21 -24.64
C LYS A 441 -15.44 0.64 -25.02
N SER A 442 -15.26 0.27 -26.30
CA SER A 442 -13.98 -0.25 -26.79
C SER A 442 -12.83 0.74 -26.55
N LEU A 443 -13.11 2.04 -26.66
CA LEU A 443 -12.12 3.07 -26.35
C LEU A 443 -11.76 3.12 -24.86
N MET A 444 -12.71 2.85 -23.94
CA MET A 444 -12.38 2.73 -22.51
C MET A 444 -11.45 1.55 -22.25
N TYR A 445 -11.72 0.39 -22.87
CA TYR A 445 -10.89 -0.80 -22.73
C TYR A 445 -9.48 -0.55 -23.28
N ASP A 446 -9.38 -0.01 -24.49
CA ASP A 446 -8.09 0.33 -25.11
C ASP A 446 -7.30 1.33 -24.25
N GLN A 447 -7.96 2.34 -23.67
CA GLN A 447 -7.29 3.33 -22.84
C GLN A 447 -6.86 2.78 -21.48
N ASN A 448 -7.68 1.93 -20.86
CA ASN A 448 -7.31 1.21 -19.65
C ASN A 448 -6.09 0.32 -19.90
N ASP A 449 -6.12 -0.50 -20.96
CA ASP A 449 -5.04 -1.42 -21.29
C ASP A 449 -3.73 -0.69 -21.61
N ASN A 450 -3.80 0.45 -22.29
CA ASN A 450 -2.63 1.29 -22.56
C ASN A 450 -2.01 1.85 -21.26
N LEU A 451 -2.81 2.26 -20.28
CA LEU A 451 -2.30 2.73 -19.00
C LEU A 451 -1.71 1.61 -18.15
N VAL A 452 -2.36 0.44 -18.14
CA VAL A 452 -1.85 -0.75 -17.46
C VAL A 452 -0.49 -1.15 -18.02
N LYS A 453 -0.29 -1.09 -19.34
CA LYS A 453 1.03 -1.32 -19.98
C LYS A 453 2.10 -0.33 -19.55
N THR A 454 1.72 0.90 -19.20
CA THR A 454 2.64 1.91 -18.60
C THR A 454 2.74 1.81 -17.08
N LEU A 455 2.19 0.76 -16.47
CA LEU A 455 2.12 0.53 -15.02
C LEU A 455 1.41 1.65 -14.24
N VAL A 456 0.38 2.23 -14.87
CA VAL A 456 -0.63 3.08 -14.24
C VAL A 456 -1.89 2.24 -14.10
N THR A 457 -2.04 1.58 -12.95
CA THR A 457 -3.04 0.52 -12.75
C THR A 457 -4.16 0.89 -11.78
N ASN A 458 -4.02 1.97 -11.01
CA ASN A 458 -5.08 2.48 -10.13
C ASN A 458 -6.12 3.31 -10.89
N VAL A 459 -6.66 2.73 -11.96
CA VAL A 459 -7.71 3.29 -12.83
C VAL A 459 -8.78 2.23 -13.09
N SER A 460 -9.98 2.63 -13.48
CA SER A 460 -11.04 1.67 -13.82
C SER A 460 -12.07 2.27 -14.77
N PHE A 461 -13.03 1.47 -15.22
CA PHE A 461 -14.12 1.89 -16.09
C PHE A 461 -15.45 1.29 -15.63
N ILE A 462 -16.55 1.99 -15.90
CA ILE A 462 -17.90 1.53 -15.61
C ILE A 462 -18.69 1.51 -16.93
N THR A 463 -18.82 0.32 -17.50
CA THR A 463 -19.62 0.04 -18.69
C THR A 463 -20.87 -0.77 -18.35
N SER A 464 -21.81 -0.89 -19.29
CA SER A 464 -23.08 -1.60 -19.06
C SER A 464 -22.99 -3.12 -19.18
N ASP A 465 -21.89 -3.64 -19.69
CA ASP A 465 -21.60 -5.07 -19.93
C ASP A 465 -20.80 -5.72 -18.80
N LEU A 466 -20.45 -4.96 -17.75
CA LEU A 466 -19.93 -5.52 -16.50
C LEU A 466 -21.04 -6.22 -15.71
N GLU A 467 -20.70 -7.35 -15.11
CA GLU A 467 -21.58 -8.06 -14.18
C GLU A 467 -21.93 -7.17 -12.97
N ALA A 468 -23.13 -7.39 -12.40
CA ALA A 468 -23.67 -6.53 -11.34
C ALA A 468 -22.72 -6.41 -10.13
N ASP A 469 -22.07 -7.52 -9.74
CA ASP A 469 -21.15 -7.53 -8.60
C ASP A 469 -19.83 -6.80 -8.91
N GLN A 470 -19.26 -7.00 -10.10
CA GLN A 470 -18.05 -6.28 -10.55
C GLN A 470 -18.30 -4.78 -10.62
N LYS A 471 -19.45 -4.39 -11.17
CA LYS A 471 -19.87 -3.00 -11.25
C LYS A 471 -20.03 -2.38 -9.85
N ARG A 472 -20.69 -3.10 -8.93
CA ARG A 472 -20.85 -2.65 -7.54
C ARG A 472 -19.50 -2.51 -6.84
N GLU A 473 -18.57 -3.43 -7.08
CA GLU A 473 -17.21 -3.37 -6.53
C GLU A 473 -16.46 -2.12 -7.03
N ILE A 474 -16.46 -1.86 -8.34
CA ILE A 474 -15.82 -0.68 -8.94
C ILE A 474 -16.44 0.61 -8.40
N GLU A 475 -17.78 0.69 -8.33
CA GLU A 475 -18.46 1.85 -7.74
C GLU A 475 -18.06 2.07 -6.28
N THR A 476 -18.03 1.00 -5.47
CA THR A 476 -17.63 1.07 -4.06
C THR A 476 -16.17 1.49 -3.90
N ASN A 477 -15.28 0.96 -4.75
CA ASN A 477 -13.87 1.33 -4.74
C ASN A 477 -13.67 2.80 -5.17
N PHE A 478 -14.43 3.27 -6.14
CA PHE A 478 -14.43 4.67 -6.55
C PHE A 478 -14.92 5.59 -5.44
N GLU A 479 -16.02 5.21 -4.77
CA GLU A 479 -16.56 5.92 -3.60
C GLU A 479 -15.56 6.01 -2.44
N GLN A 480 -14.63 5.06 -2.34
CA GLN A 480 -13.56 5.05 -1.34
C GLN A 480 -12.26 5.71 -1.79
N GLY A 481 -12.24 6.30 -2.99
CA GLY A 481 -11.06 6.95 -3.57
C GLY A 481 -9.95 5.99 -3.97
N ARG A 482 -10.26 4.75 -4.34
CA ARG A 482 -9.25 3.74 -4.74
C ARG A 482 -8.82 3.82 -6.21
N TYR A 483 -9.34 4.80 -6.96
CA TYR A 483 -8.94 5.04 -8.35
C TYR A 483 -8.55 6.50 -8.53
N LEU A 484 -7.43 6.73 -9.23
CA LEU A 484 -6.99 8.06 -9.67
C LEU A 484 -8.04 8.71 -10.56
N PHE A 485 -8.62 7.90 -11.46
CA PHE A 485 -9.81 8.27 -12.21
C PHE A 485 -10.57 7.05 -12.76
N VAL A 486 -11.83 7.28 -13.14
CA VAL A 486 -12.71 6.26 -13.70
C VAL A 486 -13.37 6.73 -15.01
N TRP A 487 -13.38 5.89 -16.03
CA TRP A 487 -14.19 6.13 -17.24
C TRP A 487 -15.65 5.73 -17.00
N ILE A 488 -16.58 6.56 -17.43
CA ILE A 488 -18.02 6.36 -17.20
C ILE A 488 -18.75 6.51 -18.54
N SER A 489 -19.67 5.60 -18.86
CA SER A 489 -20.49 5.76 -20.06
C SER A 489 -21.53 6.87 -19.87
N PRO A 490 -21.90 7.61 -20.93
CA PRO A 490 -22.94 8.64 -20.85
C PRO A 490 -24.23 8.10 -20.24
N GLU A 491 -24.66 6.91 -20.64
CA GLU A 491 -25.89 6.26 -20.16
C GLU A 491 -25.82 6.05 -18.64
N LYS A 492 -24.67 5.59 -18.13
CA LYS A 492 -24.46 5.43 -16.69
C LYS A 492 -24.48 6.77 -15.96
N PHE A 493 -23.83 7.79 -16.53
CA PHE A 493 -23.80 9.13 -15.96
C PHE A 493 -25.18 9.80 -15.92
N GLN A 494 -26.13 9.40 -16.79
CA GLN A 494 -27.51 9.91 -16.76
C GLN A 494 -28.38 9.29 -15.66
N ILE A 495 -27.95 8.19 -15.02
CA ILE A 495 -28.74 7.52 -13.97
C ILE A 495 -28.76 8.40 -12.70
N PRO A 496 -29.94 8.84 -12.20
CA PRO A 496 -30.02 9.71 -11.02
C PRO A 496 -29.32 9.15 -9.78
N SER A 497 -29.58 7.87 -9.44
CA SER A 497 -28.95 7.22 -8.29
C SER A 497 -27.42 7.11 -8.39
N PHE A 498 -26.87 7.14 -9.61
CA PHE A 498 -25.42 7.20 -9.79
C PHE A 498 -24.88 8.63 -9.59
N ARG A 499 -25.61 9.66 -10.03
CA ARG A 499 -25.25 11.06 -9.74
C ARG A 499 -25.31 11.39 -8.25
N ASP A 500 -26.24 10.78 -7.51
CA ASP A 500 -26.31 10.90 -6.05
C ASP A 500 -25.05 10.33 -5.40
N LYS A 501 -24.55 9.18 -5.89
CA LYS A 501 -23.27 8.60 -5.47
C LYS A 501 -22.09 9.52 -5.80
N ILE A 502 -22.03 10.08 -7.01
CA ILE A 502 -20.98 11.07 -7.37
C ILE A 502 -21.03 12.27 -6.42
N SER A 503 -22.23 12.76 -6.08
CA SER A 503 -22.39 13.86 -5.13
C SER A 503 -21.87 13.51 -3.74
N ALA A 504 -22.06 12.27 -3.28
CA ALA A 504 -21.48 11.77 -2.03
C ALA A 504 -19.95 11.64 -2.08
N ILE A 505 -19.36 11.36 -3.26
CA ILE A 505 -17.91 11.38 -3.45
C ILE A 505 -17.38 12.80 -3.29
N VAL A 506 -18.03 13.78 -3.92
CA VAL A 506 -17.66 15.21 -3.83
C VAL A 506 -17.71 15.73 -2.39
N ALA A 507 -18.56 15.16 -1.53
CA ALA A 507 -18.61 15.51 -0.12
C ALA A 507 -17.39 15.04 0.68
N ASN A 508 -16.70 13.98 0.22
CA ASN A 508 -15.57 13.36 0.92
C ASN A 508 -14.21 13.59 0.22
N PHE A 509 -14.22 13.94 -1.06
CA PHE A 509 -13.04 14.09 -1.90
C PHE A 509 -13.18 15.28 -2.84
N SER A 510 -12.08 15.97 -3.10
CA SER A 510 -12.03 16.99 -4.15
C SER A 510 -12.02 16.33 -5.54
N ILE A 511 -12.77 16.90 -6.49
CA ILE A 511 -12.76 16.54 -7.91
C ILE A 511 -12.15 17.68 -8.72
N ALA A 512 -11.10 17.41 -9.50
CA ALA A 512 -10.53 18.41 -10.39
C ALA A 512 -11.16 18.38 -11.77
N TYR A 513 -11.28 17.21 -12.41
CA TYR A 513 -11.85 17.08 -13.75
C TYR A 513 -13.05 16.12 -13.77
N ALA A 514 -14.05 16.48 -14.56
CA ALA A 514 -15.33 15.82 -14.73
C ALA A 514 -15.74 15.85 -16.21
#